data_AF-A0A9X8USI3-F1
#
_entry.id   AF-A0A9X8USI3-F1
#
_cell.length_a   1.000
_cell.length_b   1.000
_cell.length_c   1.000
_cell.angle_alpha   90.00
_cell.angle_beta   90.00
_cell.angle_gamma   90.00
#
_symmetry.space_group_name_H-M   'P 1'
#
loop_
_entity.id
_entity.type
_entity.pdbx_description
1 polymer ?
#
loop_
_entity_poly.entity_id
_entity_poly.type
_entity_poly.pdbx_seq_one_letter_code
_entity_poly.pdbx_strand_id
1 'polypeptide(L)'
;MNTEYTAQDIENIVREVLETADENLILPIVQLGHPVLRQQAVAYEQQLPQELLEELLEAMRQTMYDAPGVGLAAPQVGIPLQIAVLEDLYPIPEEAASHREREPLEYFEIFNPVYTASTERAAVFYEGCLSFEGFQGVVSRAADITATYKDRDGQEITRSFSGWQARIVQHETDHLSGTVYIDKALTRSLINESELWRHESMDVATAQEVLKF
;
A
#
# COMPACT_ATOMS: atom_id res chain seq x y z
N MET A 1 3.86 5.23 22.31
CA MET A 1 4.06 6.65 22.67
C MET A 1 3.59 7.43 21.47
N ASN A 2 2.52 8.22 21.58
CA ASN A 2 2.18 9.20 20.55
C ASN A 2 3.18 10.34 20.72
N THR A 3 4.20 10.38 19.87
CA THR A 3 4.98 11.59 19.67
C THR A 3 4.05 12.57 18.95
N GLU A 4 3.62 13.62 19.65
CA GLU A 4 2.89 14.71 19.02
C GLU A 4 3.89 15.47 18.14
N TYR A 5 3.92 15.14 16.84
CA TYR A 5 4.65 15.93 15.86
C TYR A 5 3.96 17.29 15.71
N THR A 6 4.71 18.38 15.83
CA THR A 6 4.22 19.70 15.45
C THR A 6 4.16 19.83 13.92
N ALA A 7 3.43 20.82 13.39
CA ALA A 7 3.45 21.10 11.95
C ALA A 7 4.86 21.36 11.41
N GLN A 8 5.71 22.02 12.21
CA GLN A 8 7.11 22.27 11.85
C GLN A 8 7.94 20.97 11.82
N ASP A 9 7.71 20.06 12.78
CA ASP A 9 8.39 18.75 12.77
C ASP A 9 8.03 17.96 11.51
N ILE A 10 6.74 17.96 11.15
CA ILE A 10 6.25 17.32 9.92
C ILE A 10 6.88 17.95 8.68
N GLU A 11 6.88 19.28 8.56
CA GLU A 11 7.47 19.96 7.42
C GLU A 11 8.97 19.62 7.29
N ASN A 12 9.71 19.63 8.39
CA ASN A 12 11.13 19.28 8.41
C ASN A 12 11.36 17.83 7.97
N ILE A 13 10.58 16.88 8.49
CA ILE A 13 10.67 15.46 8.10
C ILE A 13 10.42 15.29 6.60
N VAL A 14 9.39 15.95 6.06
CA VAL A 14 9.07 15.85 4.63
C VAL A 14 10.22 16.40 3.78
N ARG A 15 10.80 17.54 4.16
CA ARG A 15 11.97 18.10 3.47
C ARG A 15 13.18 17.18 3.52
N GLU A 16 13.51 16.66 4.71
CA GLU A 16 14.62 15.73 4.90
C GLU A 16 14.44 14.46 4.06
N VAL A 17 13.22 13.91 3.98
CA VAL A 17 12.92 12.75 3.15
C VAL A 17 13.05 13.09 1.66
N LEU A 18 12.51 14.23 1.21
CA LEU A 18 12.64 14.66 -0.18
C LEU A 18 14.10 14.90 -0.60
N GLU A 19 14.96 15.36 0.30
CA GLU A 19 16.40 15.50 0.07
C GLU A 19 17.10 14.14 -0.16
N THR A 20 16.49 13.03 0.23
CA THR A 20 17.01 11.68 -0.05
C THR A 20 16.59 11.13 -1.41
N ALA A 21 15.71 11.83 -2.13
CA ALA A 21 15.26 11.41 -3.44
C ALA A 21 16.44 11.38 -4.43
N ASP A 22 16.42 10.42 -5.35
CA ASP A 22 17.39 10.37 -6.44
C ASP A 22 17.08 11.40 -7.55
N GLU A 23 17.84 11.34 -8.65
CA GLU A 23 17.66 12.24 -9.80
C GLU A 23 16.29 12.11 -10.51
N ASN A 24 15.56 11.02 -10.27
CA ASN A 24 14.23 10.75 -10.82
C ASN A 24 13.11 10.93 -9.77
N LEU A 25 13.42 11.57 -8.63
CA LEU A 25 12.49 11.81 -7.52
C LEU A 25 12.04 10.51 -6.82
N ILE A 26 12.85 9.45 -6.85
CA ILE A 26 12.56 8.18 -6.18
C ILE A 26 13.04 8.23 -4.72
N LEU A 27 12.11 8.00 -3.80
CA LEU A 27 12.35 7.96 -2.36
C LEU A 27 12.75 6.55 -1.91
N PRO A 28 13.66 6.43 -0.91
CA PRO A 28 13.95 5.14 -0.30
C PRO A 28 12.73 4.62 0.47
N ILE A 29 12.32 3.38 0.18
CA ILE A 29 11.24 2.70 0.90
C ILE A 29 11.79 2.04 2.17
N VAL A 30 11.28 2.45 3.33
CA VAL A 30 11.68 1.87 4.61
C VAL A 30 11.15 0.44 4.76
N GLN A 31 11.97 -0.44 5.32
CA GLN A 31 11.61 -1.85 5.51
C GLN A 31 11.03 -2.13 6.90
N LEU A 32 10.24 -3.20 7.00
CA LEU A 32 9.61 -3.68 8.22
C LEU A 32 10.66 -3.86 9.33
N GLY A 33 10.43 -3.19 10.45
CA GLY A 33 11.43 -2.98 11.49
C GLY A 33 11.73 -1.50 11.72
N HIS A 34 11.55 -0.67 10.68
CA HIS A 34 11.52 0.79 10.85
C HIS A 34 10.31 1.19 11.70
N PRO A 35 10.49 2.00 12.76
CA PRO A 35 9.44 2.25 13.74
C PRO A 35 8.25 3.02 13.18
N VAL A 36 8.43 3.81 12.12
CA VAL A 36 7.34 4.57 11.48
C VAL A 36 6.21 3.67 10.97
N LEU A 37 6.55 2.46 10.49
CA LEU A 37 5.58 1.50 9.95
C LEU A 37 4.69 0.86 11.02
N ARG A 38 5.02 1.08 12.31
CA ARG A 38 4.29 0.58 13.48
C ARG A 38 3.64 1.70 14.29
N GLN A 39 3.78 2.94 13.85
CA GLN A 39 3.16 4.10 14.49
C GLN A 39 1.87 4.45 13.77
N GLN A 40 0.86 4.85 14.54
CA GLN A 40 -0.29 5.52 13.96
C GLN A 40 0.17 6.86 13.40
N ALA A 41 -0.02 7.07 12.09
CA ALA A 41 0.38 8.29 11.42
C ALA A 41 -0.50 9.47 11.87
N VAL A 42 0.08 10.67 11.83
CA VAL A 42 -0.58 11.93 12.17
C VAL A 42 -1.56 12.30 11.07
N ALA A 43 -2.77 12.70 11.46
CA ALA A 43 -3.76 13.17 10.50
C ALA A 43 -3.22 14.39 9.72
N TYR A 44 -3.42 14.42 8.41
CA TYR A 44 -3.10 15.56 7.59
C TYR A 44 -4.17 16.65 7.76
N GLU A 45 -3.79 17.76 8.37
CA GLU A 45 -4.60 18.94 8.66
C GLU A 45 -4.00 20.17 7.96
N GLN A 46 -3.49 19.98 6.73
CA GLN A 46 -2.84 21.02 5.93
C GLN A 46 -1.56 21.58 6.57
N GLN A 47 -0.77 20.72 7.21
CA GLN A 47 0.49 21.13 7.85
C GLN A 47 1.61 21.46 6.85
N LEU A 48 1.45 21.10 5.57
CA LEU A 48 2.45 21.32 4.54
C LEU A 48 2.08 22.52 3.65
N PRO A 49 3.06 23.36 3.27
CA PRO A 49 2.88 24.28 2.15
C PRO A 49 2.46 23.53 0.88
N GLN A 50 1.62 24.14 0.05
CA GLN A 50 1.07 23.50 -1.15
C GLN A 50 2.17 22.96 -2.09
N GLU A 51 3.21 23.75 -2.37
CA GLU A 51 4.32 23.34 -3.24
C GLU A 51 5.04 22.09 -2.70
N LEU A 52 5.21 22.02 -1.37
CA LEU A 52 5.86 20.87 -0.71
C LEU A 52 4.96 19.62 -0.73
N LEU A 53 3.65 19.79 -0.61
CA LEU A 53 2.70 18.69 -0.77
C LEU A 53 2.74 18.16 -2.20
N GLU A 54 2.72 19.02 -3.21
CA GLU A 54 2.76 18.61 -4.62
C GLU A 54 4.04 17.83 -4.94
N GLU A 55 5.19 18.30 -4.45
CA GLU A 55 6.47 17.60 -4.58
C GLU A 55 6.45 16.23 -3.89
N LEU A 56 5.90 16.15 -2.67
CA LEU A 56 5.76 14.89 -1.94
C LEU A 56 4.88 13.87 -2.69
N LEU A 57 3.72 14.29 -3.18
CA LEU A 57 2.78 13.40 -3.87
C LEU A 57 3.39 12.86 -5.16
N GLU A 58 4.10 13.70 -5.92
CA GLU A 58 4.80 13.27 -7.12
C GLU A 58 5.93 12.29 -6.78
N ALA A 59 6.75 12.58 -5.76
CA ALA A 59 7.81 11.69 -5.31
C ALA A 59 7.27 10.32 -4.89
N MET A 60 6.17 10.30 -4.12
CA MET A 60 5.49 9.07 -3.71
C MET A 60 4.95 8.29 -4.92
N ARG A 61 4.38 8.98 -5.91
CA ARG A 61 3.87 8.34 -7.14
C ARG A 61 4.99 7.75 -7.98
N GLN A 62 6.11 8.47 -8.18
CA GLN A 62 7.26 7.95 -8.92
C GLN A 62 7.90 6.76 -8.19
N THR A 63 8.05 6.85 -6.88
CA THR A 63 8.54 5.76 -6.02
C THR A 63 7.66 4.51 -6.13
N MET A 64 6.33 4.69 -6.14
CA MET A 64 5.39 3.60 -6.33
C MET A 64 5.61 2.90 -7.68
N TYR A 65 5.83 3.64 -8.77
CA TYR A 65 6.07 3.04 -10.09
C TYR A 65 7.41 2.34 -10.23
N ASP A 66 8.48 2.92 -9.65
CA ASP A 66 9.82 2.33 -9.68
C ASP A 66 9.86 0.99 -8.92
N ALA A 67 9.06 0.87 -7.85
CA ALA A 67 8.92 -0.33 -7.03
C ALA A 67 7.78 -1.28 -7.48
N PRO A 68 7.44 -1.31 -8.78
CA PRO A 68 6.16 -1.73 -9.37
C PRO A 68 4.94 -1.92 -8.45
N GLY A 69 4.66 -0.93 -7.59
CA GLY A 69 3.54 -0.92 -6.65
C GLY A 69 2.24 -0.39 -7.25
N VAL A 70 1.11 -0.70 -6.60
CA VAL A 70 -0.22 -0.18 -6.94
C VAL A 70 -0.79 0.78 -5.87
N GLY A 71 0.01 1.02 -4.83
CA GLY A 71 -0.26 1.92 -3.74
C GLY A 71 1.03 2.20 -2.97
N LEU A 72 1.11 3.39 -2.37
CA LEU A 72 2.20 3.75 -1.47
C LEU A 72 1.70 4.73 -0.41
N ALA A 73 1.85 4.35 0.86
CA ALA A 73 1.54 5.18 2.01
C ALA A 73 2.77 6.00 2.46
N ALA A 74 2.57 7.24 2.92
CA ALA A 74 3.66 8.13 3.37
C ALA A 74 4.56 7.50 4.46
N PRO A 75 4.06 6.67 5.40
CA PRO A 75 4.92 5.95 6.34
C PRO A 75 5.97 5.06 5.66
N GLN A 76 5.69 4.53 4.46
CA GLN A 76 6.62 3.68 3.71
C GLN A 76 7.83 4.44 3.19
N VAL A 77 7.77 5.76 3.10
CA VAL A 77 8.91 6.63 2.78
C VAL A 77 9.42 7.39 4.00
N GLY A 78 9.05 6.96 5.21
CA GLY A 78 9.54 7.56 6.46
C GLY A 78 8.71 8.71 7.00
N ILE A 79 7.62 9.10 6.34
CA ILE A 79 6.82 10.28 6.71
C ILE A 79 5.60 9.84 7.54
N PRO A 80 5.45 10.28 8.80
CA PRO A 80 4.37 9.84 9.68
C PRO A 80 3.06 10.61 9.43
N LEU A 81 2.61 10.72 8.18
CA LEU A 81 1.35 11.38 7.79
C LEU A 81 0.33 10.39 7.24
N GLN A 82 -0.96 10.67 7.48
CA GLN A 82 -2.07 9.91 6.91
C GLN A 82 -2.34 10.32 5.45
N ILE A 83 -1.39 10.00 4.57
CA ILE A 83 -1.44 10.24 3.12
C ILE A 83 -1.06 8.94 2.41
N ALA A 84 -1.81 8.57 1.38
CA ALA A 84 -1.41 7.52 0.45
C ALA A 84 -1.77 7.88 -0.99
N VAL A 85 -0.96 7.40 -1.93
CA VAL A 85 -1.21 7.46 -3.37
C VAL A 85 -1.56 6.07 -3.89
N LEU A 86 -2.47 5.99 -4.86
CA LEU A 86 -2.96 4.73 -5.42
C LEU A 86 -3.11 4.87 -6.94
N GLU A 87 -2.64 3.87 -7.67
CA GLU A 87 -2.92 3.69 -9.10
C GLU A 87 -2.67 2.24 -9.49
N ASP A 88 -3.53 1.67 -10.35
CA ASP A 88 -3.33 0.33 -10.88
C ASP A 88 -3.73 0.27 -12.36
N LEU A 89 -2.75 0.49 -13.24
CA LEU A 89 -2.90 0.40 -14.69
C LEU A 89 -2.09 -0.76 -15.30
N TYR A 90 -1.57 -1.67 -14.46
CA TYR A 90 -0.73 -2.76 -14.95
C TYR A 90 -1.56 -3.77 -15.76
N PRO A 91 -1.12 -4.11 -16.99
CA PRO A 91 -1.80 -5.11 -17.78
C PRO A 91 -1.65 -6.48 -17.14
N ILE A 92 -2.76 -7.22 -17.05
CA ILE A 92 -2.76 -8.62 -16.61
C ILE A 92 -3.67 -9.47 -17.51
N PRO A 93 -3.44 -10.79 -17.58
CA PRO A 93 -4.32 -11.68 -18.32
C PRO A 93 -5.78 -11.56 -17.85
N GLU A 94 -6.72 -11.53 -18.79
CA GLU A 94 -8.15 -11.33 -18.53
C GLU A 94 -8.72 -12.35 -17.52
N GLU A 95 -8.29 -13.61 -17.60
CA GLU A 95 -8.68 -14.65 -16.65
C GLU A 95 -8.22 -14.33 -15.22
N ALA A 96 -6.98 -13.88 -15.05
CA ALA A 96 -6.45 -13.48 -13.76
C ALA A 96 -7.14 -12.21 -13.22
N ALA A 97 -7.47 -11.26 -14.10
CA ALA A 97 -8.21 -10.05 -13.76
C ALA A 97 -9.62 -10.38 -13.26
N SER A 98 -10.32 -11.25 -13.98
CA SER A 98 -11.66 -11.72 -13.62
C SER A 98 -11.67 -12.43 -12.27
N HIS A 99 -10.71 -13.34 -12.04
CA HIS A 99 -10.60 -14.05 -10.74
C HIS A 99 -10.33 -13.12 -9.57
N ARG A 100 -9.61 -12.00 -9.78
CA ARG A 100 -9.28 -11.02 -8.74
C ARG A 100 -10.26 -9.85 -8.67
N GLU A 101 -11.25 -9.79 -9.57
CA GLU A 101 -12.08 -8.60 -9.77
C GLU A 101 -11.22 -7.32 -9.86
N ARG A 102 -10.15 -7.40 -10.68
CA ARG A 102 -9.14 -6.35 -10.83
C ARG A 102 -9.40 -5.55 -12.09
N GLU A 103 -9.95 -4.37 -11.89
CA GLU A 103 -10.18 -3.37 -12.93
C GLU A 103 -9.15 -2.22 -12.80
N PRO A 104 -8.84 -1.52 -13.91
CA PRO A 104 -7.97 -0.35 -13.87
C PRO A 104 -8.40 0.66 -12.81
N LEU A 105 -7.43 1.12 -12.02
CA LEU A 105 -7.62 2.13 -10.98
C LEU A 105 -6.83 3.37 -11.39
N GLU A 106 -7.54 4.38 -11.90
CA GLU A 106 -6.95 5.69 -12.18
C GLU A 106 -6.35 6.31 -10.93
N TYR A 107 -5.30 7.11 -11.11
CA TYR A 107 -4.58 7.74 -10.01
C TYR A 107 -5.45 8.61 -9.12
N PHE A 108 -5.29 8.47 -7.82
CA PHE A 108 -5.85 9.36 -6.82
C PHE A 108 -5.04 9.30 -5.52
N GLU A 109 -5.21 10.34 -4.72
CA GLU A 109 -4.67 10.41 -3.37
C GLU A 109 -5.79 10.26 -2.34
N ILE A 110 -5.45 9.68 -1.19
CA ILE A 110 -6.34 9.63 -0.04
C ILE A 110 -5.66 10.25 1.17
N PHE A 111 -6.36 11.19 1.81
CA PHE A 111 -5.93 11.85 3.02
C PHE A 111 -6.87 11.46 4.17
N ASN A 112 -6.30 11.07 5.31
CA ASN A 112 -7.04 10.63 6.50
C ASN A 112 -8.14 9.58 6.21
N PRO A 113 -7.86 8.54 5.40
CA PRO A 113 -8.89 7.60 5.00
C PRO A 113 -9.39 6.75 6.17
N VAL A 114 -10.68 6.44 6.13
CA VAL A 114 -11.32 5.38 6.91
C VAL A 114 -12.17 4.54 5.97
N TYR A 115 -12.34 3.26 6.28
CA TYR A 115 -13.20 2.38 5.50
C TYR A 115 -14.08 1.50 6.39
N THR A 116 -15.22 1.08 5.83
CA THR A 116 -16.10 0.06 6.43
C THR A 116 -16.45 -0.99 5.38
N ALA A 117 -16.63 -2.24 5.79
CA ALA A 117 -17.13 -3.29 4.90
C ALA A 117 -18.59 -2.99 4.53
N SER A 118 -18.90 -3.00 3.23
CA SER A 118 -20.26 -2.74 2.74
C SER A 118 -21.08 -4.03 2.62
N THR A 119 -20.41 -5.19 2.62
CA THR A 119 -21.00 -6.53 2.55
C THR A 119 -20.22 -7.50 3.45
N GLU A 120 -20.76 -8.69 3.68
CA GLU A 120 -20.07 -9.79 4.37
C GLU A 120 -19.10 -10.56 3.44
N ARG A 121 -18.98 -10.15 2.18
CA ARG A 121 -18.16 -10.84 1.18
C ARG A 121 -16.68 -10.62 1.50
N ALA A 122 -15.92 -11.70 1.53
CA ALA A 122 -14.47 -11.67 1.71
C ALA A 122 -13.76 -12.15 0.45
N ALA A 123 -12.60 -11.55 0.18
CA ALA A 123 -11.67 -11.97 -0.86
C ALA A 123 -10.36 -12.43 -0.20
N VAL A 124 -9.80 -13.55 -0.66
CA VAL A 124 -8.61 -14.18 -0.06
C VAL A 124 -7.55 -14.40 -1.14
N PHE A 125 -6.49 -13.60 -1.10
CA PHE A 125 -5.41 -13.61 -2.07
C PHE A 125 -4.07 -13.35 -1.39
N TYR A 126 -2.98 -13.68 -2.08
CA TYR A 126 -1.64 -13.25 -1.69
C TYR A 126 -1.52 -11.72 -1.78
N GLU A 127 -0.94 -11.12 -0.74
CA GLU A 127 -0.44 -9.75 -0.73
C GLU A 127 1.07 -9.77 -0.53
N GLY A 128 1.76 -8.86 -1.21
CA GLY A 128 3.10 -8.41 -0.87
C GLY A 128 3.05 -6.96 -0.38
N CYS A 129 4.18 -6.44 0.06
CA CYS A 129 4.32 -5.04 0.45
C CYS A 129 5.74 -4.58 0.13
N LEU A 130 5.87 -3.37 -0.42
CA LEU A 130 7.17 -2.77 -0.74
C LEU A 130 8.05 -2.59 0.52
N SER A 131 7.42 -2.52 1.69
CA SER A 131 8.09 -2.42 2.99
C SER A 131 8.36 -3.78 3.64
N PHE A 132 8.03 -4.91 2.99
CA PHE A 132 8.42 -6.24 3.45
C PHE A 132 8.84 -7.09 2.24
N GLU A 133 9.96 -6.69 1.67
CA GLU A 133 10.46 -7.19 0.40
C GLU A 133 10.74 -8.70 0.41
N GLY A 134 10.43 -9.34 -0.73
CA GLY A 134 10.77 -10.75 -0.99
C GLY A 134 9.82 -11.76 -0.36
N PHE A 135 8.73 -11.31 0.29
CA PHE A 135 7.73 -12.19 0.87
C PHE A 135 6.31 -11.80 0.46
N GLN A 136 5.46 -12.82 0.36
CA GLN A 136 4.03 -12.68 0.19
C GLN A 136 3.30 -13.57 1.18
N GLY A 137 2.06 -13.22 1.52
CA GLY A 137 1.21 -14.03 2.38
C GLY A 137 -0.25 -13.85 2.04
N VAL A 138 -1.05 -14.88 2.28
CA VAL A 138 -2.49 -14.85 2.04
C VAL A 138 -3.16 -13.98 3.10
N VAL A 139 -3.90 -12.97 2.66
CA VAL A 139 -4.66 -12.05 3.50
C VAL A 139 -6.13 -12.07 3.10
N SER A 140 -7.00 -12.23 4.08
CA SER A 140 -8.45 -12.05 3.91
C SER A 140 -8.80 -10.58 4.02
N ARG A 141 -9.49 -10.03 3.02
CA ARG A 141 -9.97 -8.64 2.98
C ARG A 141 -11.48 -8.62 2.78
N ALA A 142 -12.14 -7.55 3.21
CA ALA A 142 -13.49 -7.28 2.75
C ALA A 142 -13.45 -7.09 1.23
N ALA A 143 -14.29 -7.81 0.49
CA ALA A 143 -14.31 -7.71 -0.96
C ALA A 143 -14.99 -6.42 -1.43
N ASP A 144 -15.87 -5.85 -0.61
CA ASP A 144 -16.57 -4.60 -0.86
C ASP A 144 -16.43 -3.66 0.34
N ILE A 145 -16.00 -2.43 0.09
CA ILE A 145 -15.85 -1.41 1.13
C ILE A 145 -16.47 -0.07 0.68
N THR A 146 -16.86 0.73 1.66
CA THR A 146 -17.08 2.17 1.50
C THR A 146 -15.97 2.88 2.26
N ALA A 147 -15.18 3.68 1.55
CA ALA A 147 -14.14 4.51 2.15
C ALA A 147 -14.56 5.98 2.15
N THR A 148 -14.23 6.68 3.22
CA THR A 148 -14.33 8.12 3.36
C THR A 148 -12.94 8.68 3.58
N TYR A 149 -12.55 9.66 2.78
CA TYR A 149 -11.24 10.30 2.81
C TYR A 149 -11.35 11.74 2.33
N LYS A 150 -10.30 12.54 2.52
CA LYS A 150 -10.20 13.87 1.88
C LYS A 150 -9.31 13.79 0.65
N ASP A 151 -9.54 14.66 -0.32
CA ASP A 151 -8.55 14.94 -1.38
C ASP A 151 -7.51 15.99 -0.92
N ARG A 152 -6.61 16.37 -1.84
CA ARG A 152 -5.56 17.37 -1.59
C ARG A 152 -6.09 18.76 -1.22
N ASP A 153 -7.29 19.10 -1.66
CA ASP A 153 -7.95 20.38 -1.36
C ASP A 153 -8.73 20.32 -0.03
N GLY A 154 -8.78 19.14 0.60
CA GLY A 154 -9.48 18.89 1.85
C GLY A 154 -10.97 18.58 1.68
N GLN A 155 -11.45 18.39 0.45
CA GLN A 155 -12.83 17.99 0.19
C GLN A 155 -13.05 16.54 0.59
N GLU A 156 -14.10 16.29 1.39
CA GLU A 156 -14.49 14.94 1.77
C GLU A 156 -15.10 14.19 0.57
N ILE A 157 -14.58 12.99 0.32
CA ILE A 157 -15.03 12.05 -0.69
C ILE A 157 -15.46 10.77 0.01
N THR A 158 -16.66 10.29 -0.31
CA THR A 158 -17.11 8.94 0.05
C THR A 158 -17.28 8.12 -1.22
N ARG A 159 -16.52 7.03 -1.34
CA ARG A 159 -16.47 6.18 -2.53
C ARG A 159 -16.52 4.71 -2.15
N SER A 160 -17.31 3.94 -2.91
CA SER A 160 -17.33 2.48 -2.79
C SER A 160 -16.25 1.87 -3.70
N PHE A 161 -15.57 0.86 -3.17
CA PHE A 161 -14.58 0.06 -3.88
C PHE A 161 -14.95 -1.41 -3.76
N SER A 162 -14.58 -2.19 -4.77
CA SER A 162 -14.79 -3.65 -4.77
C SER A 162 -13.55 -4.37 -5.30
N GLY A 163 -13.49 -5.68 -5.11
CA GLY A 163 -12.47 -6.54 -5.70
C GLY A 163 -11.05 -6.15 -5.32
N TRP A 164 -10.15 -6.09 -6.30
CA TRP A 164 -8.75 -5.75 -6.08
C TRP A 164 -8.57 -4.30 -5.62
N GLN A 165 -9.39 -3.37 -6.10
CA GLN A 165 -9.32 -1.96 -5.71
C GLN A 165 -9.65 -1.77 -4.22
N ALA A 166 -10.67 -2.49 -3.72
CA ALA A 166 -10.99 -2.52 -2.30
C ALA A 166 -9.80 -3.03 -1.46
N ARG A 167 -9.07 -4.05 -1.97
CA ARG A 167 -7.88 -4.58 -1.29
C ARG A 167 -6.76 -3.55 -1.21
N ILE A 168 -6.44 -2.86 -2.30
CA ILE A 168 -5.39 -1.83 -2.32
C ILE A 168 -5.73 -0.73 -1.30
N VAL A 169 -6.96 -0.19 -1.34
CA VAL A 169 -7.39 0.87 -0.39
C VAL A 169 -7.28 0.41 1.07
N GLN A 170 -7.67 -0.83 1.39
CA GLN A 170 -7.52 -1.38 2.75
C GLN A 170 -6.05 -1.52 3.14
N HIS A 171 -5.17 -1.96 2.22
CA HIS A 171 -3.75 -2.12 2.46
C HIS A 171 -3.07 -0.78 2.75
N GLU A 172 -3.30 0.22 1.91
CA GLU A 172 -2.71 1.55 2.11
C GLU A 172 -3.27 2.23 3.36
N THR A 173 -4.57 2.09 3.64
CA THR A 173 -5.17 2.64 4.87
C THR A 173 -4.60 1.97 6.13
N ASP A 174 -4.30 0.67 6.08
CA ASP A 174 -3.68 -0.05 7.20
C ASP A 174 -2.31 0.54 7.55
N HIS A 175 -1.48 0.86 6.55
CA HIS A 175 -0.18 1.48 6.76
C HIS A 175 -0.26 2.77 7.57
N LEU A 176 -1.31 3.58 7.35
CA LEU A 176 -1.53 4.84 8.07
C LEU A 176 -1.89 4.62 9.55
N SER A 177 -2.35 3.41 9.91
CA SER A 177 -2.62 2.99 11.29
C SER A 177 -1.45 2.25 11.95
N GLY A 178 -0.32 2.07 11.25
CA GLY A 178 0.81 1.26 11.73
C GLY A 178 0.59 -0.25 11.61
N THR A 179 -0.37 -0.66 10.77
CA THR A 179 -0.67 -2.05 10.47
C THR A 179 -0.03 -2.43 9.14
N VAL A 180 0.61 -3.59 9.08
CA VAL A 180 1.22 -4.14 7.86
C VAL A 180 0.56 -5.48 7.55
N TYR A 181 0.50 -5.89 6.27
CA TYR A 181 -0.26 -7.07 5.86
C TYR A 181 0.06 -8.35 6.65
N ILE A 182 1.31 -8.50 7.12
CA ILE A 182 1.76 -9.65 7.91
C ILE A 182 1.01 -9.81 9.24
N ASP A 183 0.44 -8.72 9.78
CA ASP A 183 -0.38 -8.76 10.99
C ASP A 183 -1.74 -9.43 10.75
N LYS A 184 -2.19 -9.47 9.49
CA LYS A 184 -3.46 -10.05 9.03
C LYS A 184 -3.27 -11.33 8.22
N ALA A 185 -2.03 -11.68 7.89
CA ALA A 185 -1.73 -12.80 7.01
C ALA A 185 -1.95 -14.16 7.71
N LEU A 186 -2.40 -15.14 6.93
CA LEU A 186 -2.34 -16.55 7.33
C LEU A 186 -0.86 -16.95 7.35
N THR A 187 -0.24 -16.97 8.52
CA THR A 187 1.23 -17.12 8.66
C THR A 187 1.81 -18.38 7.98
N ARG A 188 1.05 -19.47 7.91
CA ARG A 188 1.46 -20.70 7.18
C ARG A 188 1.46 -20.58 5.66
N SER A 189 0.91 -19.50 5.12
CA SER A 189 0.96 -19.17 3.69
C SER A 189 2.13 -18.24 3.33
N LEU A 190 2.93 -17.82 4.31
CA LEU A 190 4.09 -16.97 4.04
C LEU A 190 5.03 -17.71 3.08
N ILE A 191 5.29 -17.08 1.94
CA ILE A 191 6.12 -17.63 0.88
C ILE A 191 7.15 -16.59 0.47
N ASN A 192 8.35 -17.06 0.11
CA ASN A 192 9.34 -16.20 -0.51
C ASN A 192 8.99 -16.00 -1.99
N GLU A 193 9.01 -14.76 -2.46
CA GLU A 193 8.63 -14.42 -3.83
C GLU A 193 9.46 -15.17 -4.88
N SER A 194 10.77 -15.34 -4.65
CA SER A 194 11.64 -16.06 -5.59
C SER A 194 11.29 -17.53 -5.74
N GLU A 195 10.67 -18.15 -4.72
CA GLU A 195 10.22 -19.55 -4.77
C GLU A 195 8.82 -19.69 -5.37
N LEU A 196 7.95 -18.68 -5.20
CA LEU A 196 6.65 -18.64 -5.88
C LEU A 196 6.82 -18.71 -7.40
N TRP A 197 7.66 -17.83 -7.97
CA TRP A 197 7.90 -17.77 -9.41
C TRP A 197 8.58 -19.02 -9.97
N ARG A 198 9.38 -19.74 -9.16
CA ARG A 198 10.02 -21.00 -9.57
C ARG A 198 9.03 -22.15 -9.75
N HIS A 199 7.88 -22.09 -9.10
CA HIS A 199 6.94 -23.19 -9.01
C HIS A 199 5.52 -22.85 -9.48
N GLU A 200 5.26 -21.61 -9.90
CA GLU A 200 3.95 -21.14 -10.35
C GLU A 200 3.33 -21.99 -11.48
N SER A 201 4.17 -22.60 -12.31
CA SER A 201 3.76 -23.45 -13.44
C SER A 201 3.81 -24.95 -13.16
N MET A 202 4.23 -25.38 -11.96
CA MET A 202 4.25 -26.80 -11.61
C MET A 202 2.94 -27.20 -10.94
N ASP A 203 2.22 -28.11 -11.59
CA ASP A 203 1.15 -28.82 -10.91
C ASP A 203 1.70 -29.79 -9.84
N VAL A 204 0.82 -30.31 -8.98
CA VAL A 204 1.20 -31.19 -7.87
C VAL A 204 1.94 -32.43 -8.36
N ALA A 205 1.54 -32.99 -9.51
CA ALA A 205 2.15 -34.20 -10.07
C ALA A 205 3.60 -33.93 -10.52
N THR A 206 3.82 -32.82 -11.23
CA THR A 206 5.14 -32.37 -11.67
C THR A 206 6.02 -32.05 -10.46
N ALA A 207 5.46 -31.43 -9.43
CA ALA A 207 6.18 -31.13 -8.19
C ALA A 207 6.68 -32.40 -7.49
N GLN A 208 5.82 -33.43 -7.35
CA GLN A 208 6.21 -34.71 -6.76
C GLN A 208 7.35 -35.40 -7.53
N GLU A 209 7.29 -35.37 -8.87
CA GLU A 209 8.33 -35.97 -9.73
C GLU A 209 9.67 -35.22 -9.63
N VAL A 210 9.66 -33.89 -9.75
CA VAL A 210 10.87 -33.06 -9.82
C VAL A 210 11.52 -32.90 -8.45
N LEU A 211 10.71 -32.66 -7.41
CA LEU A 211 11.18 -32.36 -6.06
C LEU A 211 11.30 -33.60 -5.17
N LYS A 212 10.86 -34.77 -5.67
CA LYS A 212 11.01 -36.09 -5.05
C LYS A 212 10.39 -36.18 -3.65
N PHE A 213 9.14 -35.72 -3.51
CA PHE A 213 8.32 -35.90 -2.31
C PHE A 213 7.02 -36.65 -2.61
#